data_AF-A0A978RYM6-F1
#
_entry.id   AF-A0A978RYM6-F1
#
_cell.length_a   1.000
_cell.length_b   1.000
_cell.length_c   1.000
_cell.angle_alpha   90.00
_cell.angle_beta   90.00
_cell.angle_gamma   90.00
#
_symmetry.space_group_name_H-M   'P 1'
#
loop_
_entity.id
_entity.type
_entity.pdbx_description
1 polymer ?
#
loop_
_entity_poly.entity_id
_entity_poly.type
_entity_poly.pdbx_seq_one_letter_code
_entity_poly.pdbx_strand_id
1 'polypeptide(L)'
;MLPASPDWICPDLTPYWQIAPIPESQQVILKAIDGNLRVLFSAAEGYALEYFTGIFTVAQIQELCQQHFGEIIPPNFIRELLQKLIKLNILELTEPPTTEANHQANVPQLKAEVHWIDHPDGYWILRNPEDVTFLQLSDRDKNIIDQIGRRSTRAIVEEFCISQQYLNHLLQLLASTAMLQGTTPPPPPKGKFNPMKLLYFRLPLCNPDPWLSRNIDSIRWIWTKPFALILFTILAFSTIIGIHQQTEIIQSGKQLMAAHGAGLMIPFALLSMFVVTIHELGHAFTLKNFGGIVPQIGLLLMMFMPAAYTNTTDSYCLSRFKRVLVVGAGLLVQFTMWAIGLGLWNWTNPSSGLHTISYLLMVASLVTVAINLNPLAKFDGYYLAVAMTGINNLRSRSFAFYGNLLRGKPTRETPGDALILAIYAPFSLVYIYLVFGFLLARIADWSLTHIPITALLLLTIWAIYFFAPSDNR
;
A
#
# COMPACT_ATOMS: atom_id res chain seq x y z
N MET A 1 32.38 1.36 37.83
CA MET A 1 31.76 1.48 39.17
C MET A 1 30.43 2.21 39.02
N LEU A 2 29.31 1.62 39.45
CA LEU A 2 28.02 2.33 39.51
C LEU A 2 27.99 3.19 40.78
N PRO A 3 27.89 4.51 40.69
CA PRO A 3 27.07 5.26 41.62
C PRO A 3 25.79 5.60 40.83
N ALA A 4 24.83 4.68 40.78
CA ALA A 4 23.48 5.08 40.39
C ALA A 4 23.00 6.03 41.50
N SER A 5 23.25 7.32 41.32
CA SER A 5 22.73 8.37 42.18
C SER A 5 21.21 8.22 42.23
N PRO A 6 20.55 8.58 43.35
CA PRO A 6 19.09 8.54 43.44
C PRO A 6 18.41 9.27 42.26
N ASP A 7 19.08 10.27 41.68
CA ASP A 7 18.60 11.07 40.54
C ASP A 7 18.88 10.46 39.15
N TRP A 8 19.48 9.26 39.07
CA TRP A 8 19.77 8.63 37.78
C TRP A 8 18.48 8.14 37.11
N ILE A 9 18.28 8.48 35.84
CA ILE A 9 17.10 8.08 35.06
C ILE A 9 17.28 6.63 34.60
N CYS A 10 16.28 5.78 34.87
CA CYS A 10 16.30 4.39 34.42
C CYS A 10 16.08 4.29 32.90
N PRO A 11 16.80 3.39 32.20
CA PRO A 11 16.69 3.23 30.75
C PRO A 11 15.29 2.74 30.32
N ASP A 12 14.87 3.09 29.10
CA ASP A 12 13.62 2.64 28.51
C ASP A 12 13.75 1.23 27.91
N LEU A 13 13.03 0.28 28.50
CA LEU A 13 13.02 -1.13 28.05
C LEU A 13 11.83 -1.45 27.14
N THR A 14 10.82 -0.56 27.07
CA THR A 14 9.56 -0.80 26.34
C THR A 14 9.71 -1.04 24.83
N PRO A 15 10.72 -0.49 24.11
CA PRO A 15 10.86 -0.72 22.67
C PRO A 15 11.35 -2.14 22.34
N TYR A 16 11.99 -2.82 23.30
CA TYR A 16 12.71 -4.08 23.07
C TYR A 16 12.14 -5.25 23.89
N TRP A 17 11.42 -4.98 24.97
CA TRP A 17 10.96 -5.99 25.93
C TRP A 17 9.48 -5.87 26.26
N GLN A 18 8.83 -7.02 26.38
CA GLN A 18 7.43 -7.14 26.80
C GLN A 18 7.35 -7.89 28.13
N ILE A 19 6.58 -7.33 29.06
CA ILE A 19 6.30 -7.92 30.36
C ILE A 19 5.02 -8.76 30.24
N ALA A 20 5.08 -10.03 30.66
CA ALA A 20 3.93 -10.94 30.64
C ALA A 20 3.77 -11.63 32.02
N PRO A 21 2.59 -11.55 32.65
CA PRO A 21 2.32 -12.29 33.88
C PRO A 21 2.14 -13.78 33.59
N ILE A 22 2.63 -14.64 34.49
CA ILE A 22 2.36 -16.09 34.44
C ILE A 22 1.09 -16.38 35.26
N PRO A 23 0.03 -16.95 34.66
CA PRO A 23 -1.13 -17.42 35.43
C PRO A 23 -0.66 -18.45 36.46
N GLU A 24 -1.09 -18.31 37.73
CA GLU A 24 -0.79 -19.24 38.86
C GLU A 24 0.56 -19.05 39.57
N SER A 25 1.40 -18.06 39.20
CA SER A 25 2.65 -17.73 39.92
C SER A 25 2.77 -16.22 40.19
N GLN A 26 3.33 -15.82 41.33
CA GLN A 26 3.71 -14.41 41.63
C GLN A 26 4.99 -13.97 40.88
N GLN A 27 5.23 -14.51 39.70
CA GLN A 27 6.40 -14.23 38.87
C GLN A 27 6.00 -13.65 37.53
N VAL A 28 6.88 -12.83 36.98
CA VAL A 28 6.68 -12.10 35.74
C VAL A 28 7.77 -12.49 34.75
N ILE A 29 7.40 -12.69 33.48
CA ILE A 29 8.36 -12.97 32.41
C ILE A 29 8.65 -11.67 31.66
N LEU A 30 9.93 -11.33 31.54
CA LEU A 30 10.40 -10.36 30.57
C LEU A 30 10.78 -11.10 29.29
N LYS A 31 10.09 -10.80 28.19
CA LYS A 31 10.26 -11.42 26.89
C LYS A 31 10.81 -10.42 25.89
N ALA A 32 11.88 -10.79 25.17
CA ALA A 32 12.38 -9.97 24.05
C ALA A 32 11.31 -9.89 22.93
N ILE A 33 11.09 -8.70 22.39
CA ILE A 33 10.17 -8.50 21.25
C ILE A 33 10.77 -9.14 19.99
N ASP A 34 12.07 -8.93 19.77
CA ASP A 34 12.87 -9.57 18.73
C ASP A 34 13.83 -10.61 19.35
N GLY A 35 13.32 -11.81 19.62
CA GLY A 35 14.14 -12.92 20.10
C GLY A 35 13.38 -13.99 20.89
N ASN A 36 14.09 -15.06 21.27
CA ASN A 36 13.55 -16.15 22.10
C ASN A 36 13.92 -16.03 23.58
N LEU A 37 14.59 -14.95 24.00
CA LEU A 37 15.00 -14.79 25.40
C LEU A 37 13.77 -14.52 26.28
N ARG A 38 13.60 -15.36 27.31
CA ARG A 38 12.59 -15.23 28.36
C ARG A 38 13.28 -15.32 29.70
N VAL A 39 13.17 -14.28 30.51
CA VAL A 39 13.78 -14.25 31.84
C VAL A 39 12.70 -14.04 32.89
N LEU A 40 12.81 -14.81 33.98
CA LEU A 40 11.89 -14.79 35.11
C LEU A 40 12.34 -13.72 36.13
N PHE A 41 11.40 -12.86 36.51
CA PHE A 41 11.53 -11.85 37.54
C PHE A 41 10.48 -12.06 38.63
N SER A 42 10.75 -11.62 39.85
CA SER A 42 9.76 -11.64 40.94
C SER A 42 8.65 -10.63 40.69
N ALA A 43 7.51 -10.73 41.41
CA ALA A 43 6.44 -9.73 41.31
C ALA A 43 6.92 -8.29 41.58
N ALA A 44 7.80 -8.10 42.57
CA ALA A 44 8.35 -6.78 42.89
C ALA A 44 9.29 -6.25 41.80
N GLU A 45 10.12 -7.13 41.21
CA GLU A 45 10.98 -6.77 40.08
C GLU A 45 10.17 -6.48 38.82
N GLY A 46 9.12 -7.28 38.55
CA GLY A 46 8.20 -7.07 37.44
C GLY A 46 7.47 -5.73 37.52
N TYR A 47 6.98 -5.37 38.71
CA TYR A 47 6.36 -4.07 38.95
C TYR A 47 7.35 -2.91 38.73
N ALA A 48 8.60 -3.04 39.21
CA ALA A 48 9.62 -2.02 38.96
C ALA A 48 9.92 -1.85 37.46
N LEU A 49 10.00 -2.96 36.71
CA LEU A 49 10.29 -2.96 35.26
C LEU A 49 9.19 -2.27 34.44
N GLU A 50 7.94 -2.22 34.90
CA GLU A 50 6.88 -1.45 34.22
C GLU A 50 7.19 0.06 34.15
N TYR A 51 7.98 0.58 35.09
CA TYR A 51 8.36 1.99 35.15
C TYR A 51 9.71 2.29 34.47
N PHE A 52 10.37 1.30 33.86
CA PHE A 52 11.60 1.48 33.06
C PHE A 52 11.23 1.99 31.66
N THR A 53 10.77 3.24 31.64
CA THR A 53 10.22 3.95 30.46
C THR A 53 11.12 5.11 30.01
N GLY A 54 12.30 5.28 30.59
CA GLY A 54 13.18 6.42 30.31
C GLY A 54 12.78 7.74 30.98
N ILE A 55 11.77 7.73 31.85
CA ILE A 55 11.18 8.93 32.48
C ILE A 55 11.48 9.01 33.97
N PHE A 56 11.43 7.87 34.68
CA PHE A 56 11.52 7.82 36.13
C PHE A 56 12.96 7.64 36.61
N THR A 57 13.30 8.28 37.73
CA THR A 57 14.60 8.09 38.39
C THR A 57 14.60 6.87 39.30
N VAL A 58 15.81 6.38 39.64
CA VAL A 58 16.00 5.25 40.58
C VAL A 58 15.27 5.50 41.90
N ALA A 59 15.33 6.72 42.45
CA ALA A 59 14.64 7.06 43.70
C ALA A 59 13.10 7.05 43.56
N GLN A 60 12.57 7.55 42.44
CA GLN A 60 11.14 7.58 42.19
C GLN A 60 10.57 6.17 42.04
N ILE A 61 11.25 5.29 41.30
CA ILE A 61 10.81 3.89 41.14
C ILE A 61 10.90 3.16 42.49
N GLN A 62 11.96 3.39 43.27
CA GLN A 62 12.10 2.82 44.60
C GLN A 62 10.95 3.25 45.54
N GLU A 63 10.54 4.52 45.50
CA GLU A 63 9.42 5.04 46.29
C GLU A 63 8.07 4.43 45.84
N LEU A 64 7.84 4.32 44.52
CA LEU A 64 6.64 3.69 43.97
C LEU A 64 6.53 2.20 44.35
N CYS A 65 7.64 1.46 44.29
CA CYS A 65 7.69 0.08 44.77
C CYS A 65 7.37 0.00 46.28
N GLN A 66 7.93 0.91 47.08
CA GLN A 66 7.73 0.94 48.53
C GLN A 66 6.25 1.24 48.89
N GLN A 67 5.60 2.13 48.15
CA GLN A 67 4.17 2.46 48.33
C GLN A 67 3.25 1.30 47.91
N HIS A 68 3.59 0.55 46.86
CA HIS A 68 2.74 -0.51 46.32
C HIS A 68 2.76 -1.79 47.16
N PHE A 69 3.93 -2.20 47.65
CA PHE A 69 4.07 -3.48 48.36
C PHE A 69 4.01 -3.36 49.89
N GLY A 70 4.16 -2.15 50.46
CA GLY A 70 3.97 -1.90 51.90
C GLY A 70 4.95 -2.60 52.87
N GLU A 71 5.81 -3.49 52.37
CA GLU A 71 6.87 -4.19 53.11
C GLU A 71 8.23 -3.50 52.96
N ILE A 72 9.22 -3.87 53.78
CA ILE A 72 10.58 -3.33 53.76
C ILE A 72 11.28 -3.75 52.46
N ILE A 73 11.15 -2.96 51.39
CA ILE A 73 11.95 -3.15 50.18
C ILE A 73 13.36 -2.60 50.48
N PRO A 74 14.43 -3.36 50.21
CA PRO A 74 15.79 -2.89 50.47
C PRO A 74 16.05 -1.56 49.75
N PRO A 75 16.72 -0.58 50.38
CA PRO A 75 16.97 0.73 49.77
C PRO A 75 17.84 0.65 48.50
N ASN A 76 18.49 -0.48 48.25
CA ASN A 76 19.30 -0.75 47.07
C ASN A 76 18.59 -1.62 46.02
N PHE A 77 17.30 -1.92 46.18
CA PHE A 77 16.57 -2.89 45.36
C PHE A 77 16.62 -2.58 43.87
N ILE A 78 16.33 -1.34 43.46
CA ILE A 78 16.41 -0.96 42.03
C ILE A 78 17.85 -1.02 41.50
N ARG A 79 18.85 -0.77 42.34
CA ARG A 79 20.26 -0.88 41.98
C ARG A 79 20.67 -2.34 41.76
N GLU A 80 20.20 -3.25 42.60
CA GLU A 80 20.40 -4.69 42.43
C GLU A 80 19.70 -5.22 41.16
N LEU A 81 18.49 -4.72 40.88
CA LEU A 81 17.76 -5.04 39.65
C LEU A 81 18.51 -4.59 38.39
N LEU A 82 19.06 -3.37 38.39
CA LEU A 82 19.90 -2.86 37.30
C LEU A 82 21.14 -3.73 37.09
N GLN A 83 21.82 -4.13 38.17
CA GLN A 83 22.96 -5.04 38.08
C GLN A 83 22.56 -6.41 37.55
N LYS A 84 21.40 -6.93 37.94
CA LYS A 84 20.84 -8.18 37.44
C LYS A 84 20.57 -8.09 35.93
N LEU A 85 20.00 -6.99 35.44
CA LEU A 85 19.77 -6.74 34.01
C LEU A 85 21.08 -6.67 33.22
N ILE A 86 22.11 -6.01 33.76
CA ILE A 86 23.44 -5.95 33.13
C ILE A 86 24.06 -7.35 33.06
N LYS A 87 23.99 -8.13 34.15
CA LYS A 87 24.51 -9.50 34.19
C LYS A 87 23.81 -10.43 33.19
N LEU A 88 22.55 -10.14 32.86
CA LEU A 88 21.76 -10.87 31.86
C LEU A 88 21.99 -10.37 30.43
N ASN A 89 22.95 -9.45 30.21
CA ASN A 89 23.20 -8.77 28.93
C ASN A 89 21.95 -8.09 28.35
N ILE A 90 21.00 -7.68 29.21
CA ILE A 90 19.81 -6.91 28.82
C ILE A 90 20.15 -5.42 28.71
N LEU A 91 21.10 -4.95 29.52
CA LEU A 91 21.62 -3.59 29.53
C LEU A 91 23.14 -3.61 29.34
N GLU A 92 23.65 -2.81 28.41
CA GLU A 92 25.09 -2.58 28.21
C GLU A 92 25.45 -1.22 28.79
N LEU A 93 26.39 -1.18 29.75
CA LEU A 93 26.93 0.08 30.28
C LEU A 93 27.92 0.64 29.25
N THR A 94 27.51 1.67 28.51
CA THR A 94 28.42 2.43 27.67
C THR A 94 29.35 3.25 28.58
N GLU A 95 30.64 2.90 28.63
CA GLU A 95 31.65 3.83 29.15
C GLU A 95 31.64 5.10 28.28
N PRO A 96 31.93 6.29 28.84
CA PRO A 96 32.05 7.50 28.03
C PRO A 96 33.14 7.24 26.98
N PRO A 97 32.90 7.55 25.70
CA PRO A 97 33.77 7.12 24.62
C PRO A 97 35.13 7.80 24.77
N THR A 98 36.12 7.03 25.23
CA THR A 98 37.52 7.36 25.05
C THR A 98 37.94 6.92 23.65
N THR A 99 38.73 7.78 23.01
CA THR A 99 39.50 7.56 21.77
C THR A 99 38.75 7.58 20.43
N GLU A 100 38.71 8.79 19.84
CA GLU A 100 39.21 9.07 18.49
C GLU A 100 38.68 8.25 17.30
N ALA A 101 37.35 8.11 17.18
CA ALA A 101 36.73 7.74 15.91
C ALA A 101 35.59 8.71 15.55
N ASN A 102 35.89 9.63 14.62
CA ASN A 102 34.95 10.41 13.81
C ASN A 102 33.79 11.14 14.52
N HIS A 103 34.09 12.32 15.08
CA HIS A 103 33.10 13.36 15.41
C HIS A 103 32.45 14.04 14.17
N GLN A 104 32.29 13.33 13.05
CA GLN A 104 31.54 13.78 11.87
C GLN A 104 30.23 13.01 11.61
N ALA A 105 29.88 12.01 12.44
CA ALA A 105 28.97 10.94 12.03
C ALA A 105 27.49 10.99 12.49
N ASN A 106 26.92 12.11 12.97
CA ASN A 106 25.50 12.08 13.40
C ASN A 106 24.68 13.37 13.14
N VAL A 107 25.01 14.11 12.09
CA VAL A 107 24.06 15.09 11.54
C VAL A 107 23.18 14.33 10.53
N PRO A 108 21.84 14.35 10.67
CA PRO A 108 20.98 13.73 9.66
C PRO A 108 21.27 14.39 8.30
N GLN A 109 21.64 13.58 7.32
CA GLN A 109 21.88 14.02 5.94
C GLN A 109 20.90 13.32 5.01
N LEU A 110 20.48 14.04 3.98
CA LEU A 110 19.69 13.46 2.89
C LEU A 110 20.56 12.51 2.06
N LYS A 111 19.94 11.44 1.52
CA LYS A 111 20.59 10.58 0.52
C LYS A 111 20.94 11.38 -0.73
N ALA A 112 22.03 11.02 -1.41
CA ALA A 112 22.50 11.73 -2.59
C ALA A 112 21.57 11.61 -3.80
N GLU A 113 20.81 10.51 -3.92
CA GLU A 113 19.87 10.31 -5.04
C GLU A 113 18.54 11.07 -4.88
N VAL A 114 18.29 11.62 -3.68
CA VAL A 114 17.06 12.33 -3.38
C VAL A 114 17.07 13.69 -4.08
N HIS A 115 16.00 13.98 -4.81
CA HIS A 115 15.86 15.22 -5.56
C HIS A 115 14.47 15.83 -5.41
N TRP A 116 14.44 17.16 -5.55
CA TRP A 116 13.22 17.95 -5.53
C TRP A 116 12.56 17.99 -6.90
N ILE A 117 11.24 17.85 -6.93
CA ILE A 117 10.40 18.06 -8.10
C ILE A 117 9.40 19.16 -7.75
N ASP A 118 9.37 20.21 -8.57
CA ASP A 118 8.37 21.26 -8.49
C ASP A 118 7.04 20.75 -9.07
N HIS A 119 5.95 20.89 -8.32
CA HIS A 119 4.64 20.45 -8.76
C HIS A 119 3.76 21.65 -9.19
N PRO A 120 3.06 21.59 -10.34
CA PRO A 120 2.25 22.70 -10.85
C PRO A 120 1.16 23.21 -9.91
N ASP A 121 0.73 22.39 -8.96
CA ASP A 121 -0.32 22.72 -7.99
C ASP A 121 0.23 23.51 -6.77
N GLY A 122 1.49 23.96 -6.80
CA GLY A 122 2.06 24.86 -5.79
C GLY A 122 2.65 24.17 -4.55
N TYR A 123 3.17 22.94 -4.71
CA TYR A 123 3.86 22.21 -3.65
C TYR A 123 5.09 21.49 -4.20
N TRP A 124 5.97 21.04 -3.31
CA TRP A 124 7.18 20.31 -3.67
C TRP A 124 7.04 18.82 -3.40
N ILE A 125 7.68 18.01 -4.24
CA ILE A 125 7.79 16.57 -4.03
C ILE A 125 9.26 16.23 -3.84
N LEU A 126 9.59 15.66 -2.67
CA LEU A 126 10.90 15.05 -2.42
C LEU A 126 10.82 13.60 -2.88
N ARG A 127 11.63 13.21 -3.85
CA ARG A 127 11.59 11.86 -4.46
C ARG A 127 12.87 11.10 -4.18
N ASN A 128 12.74 9.88 -3.66
CA ASN A 128 13.81 8.91 -3.59
C ASN A 128 13.62 7.85 -4.69
N PRO A 129 14.46 7.85 -5.74
CA PRO A 129 14.33 6.90 -6.85
C PRO A 129 14.77 5.47 -6.50
N GLU A 130 15.59 5.27 -5.47
CA GLU A 130 16.09 3.96 -5.04
C GLU A 130 14.98 3.15 -4.36
N ASP A 131 14.32 3.76 -3.37
CA ASP A 131 13.25 3.11 -2.59
C ASP A 131 11.85 3.36 -3.20
N VAL A 132 11.76 4.17 -4.26
CA VAL A 132 10.51 4.62 -4.93
C VAL A 132 9.49 5.18 -3.92
N THR A 133 10.00 6.02 -3.02
CA THR A 133 9.20 6.78 -2.07
C THR A 133 9.17 8.24 -2.49
N PHE A 134 8.06 8.90 -2.18
CA PHE A 134 7.94 10.34 -2.38
C PHE A 134 7.20 10.98 -1.22
N LEU A 135 7.49 12.24 -1.01
CA LEU A 135 6.91 13.03 0.05
C LEU A 135 6.47 14.40 -0.48
N GLN A 136 5.19 14.71 -0.27
CA GLN A 136 4.61 16.01 -0.59
C GLN A 136 4.88 16.99 0.55
N LEU A 137 5.44 18.15 0.24
CA LEU A 137 5.90 19.14 1.21
C LEU A 137 5.51 20.56 0.79
N SER A 138 5.32 21.42 1.79
CA SER A 138 5.12 22.86 1.56
C SER A 138 6.44 23.57 1.25
N ASP A 139 6.36 24.79 0.70
CA ASP A 139 7.55 25.65 0.50
C ASP A 139 8.32 25.87 1.80
N ARG A 140 7.59 25.99 2.93
CA ARG A 140 8.20 26.15 4.25
C ARG A 140 9.01 24.91 4.63
N ASP A 141 8.45 23.72 4.46
CA ASP A 141 9.09 22.47 4.85
C ASP A 141 10.29 22.17 3.97
N LYS A 142 10.22 22.49 2.67
CA LYS A 142 11.36 22.42 1.75
C LYS A 142 12.52 23.26 2.26
N ASN A 143 12.28 24.52 2.61
CA ASN A 143 13.34 25.42 3.08
C ASN A 143 13.99 24.91 4.38
N ILE A 144 13.21 24.30 5.28
CA ILE A 144 13.72 23.65 6.49
C ILE A 144 14.59 22.44 6.12
N ILE A 145 14.11 21.59 5.21
CA ILE A 145 14.80 20.35 4.80
C ILE A 145 16.09 20.64 4.06
N ASP A 146 16.16 21.70 3.25
CA ASP A 146 17.38 22.11 2.56
C ASP A 146 18.49 22.57 3.52
N GLN A 147 18.17 22.87 4.79
CA GLN A 147 19.16 23.14 5.84
C GLN A 147 19.63 21.88 6.60
N ILE A 148 18.90 20.76 6.46
CA ILE A 148 19.25 19.48 7.09
C ILE A 148 20.57 18.98 6.48
N GLY A 149 21.55 18.66 7.33
CA GLY A 149 22.91 18.29 6.91
C GLY A 149 23.88 19.46 6.75
N ARG A 150 23.39 20.70 6.60
CA ARG A 150 24.22 21.91 6.49
C ARG A 150 24.38 22.66 7.81
N ARG A 151 23.34 22.63 8.65
CA ARG A 151 23.29 23.33 9.95
C ARG A 151 22.95 22.37 11.07
N SER A 152 23.23 22.77 12.31
CA SER A 152 22.82 22.02 13.51
C SER A 152 21.30 22.13 13.71
N THR A 153 20.69 21.11 14.32
CA THR A 153 19.25 21.06 14.57
C THR A 153 18.74 22.24 15.40
N ARG A 154 19.53 22.72 16.36
CA ARG A 154 19.20 23.91 17.18
C ARG A 154 19.16 25.20 16.36
N ALA A 155 20.10 25.39 15.44
CA ALA A 155 20.14 26.58 14.59
C ALA A 155 18.93 26.65 13.63
N ILE A 156 18.49 25.50 13.11
CA ILE A 156 17.30 25.41 12.25
C ILE A 156 16.03 25.79 13.03
N VAL A 157 15.92 25.36 14.29
CA VAL A 157 14.77 25.65 15.16
C VAL A 157 14.63 27.15 15.43
N GLU A 158 15.75 27.83 15.72
CA GLU A 158 15.77 29.27 15.99
C GLU A 158 15.47 30.10 14.73
N GLU A 159 16.09 29.78 13.59
CA GLU A 159 15.94 30.53 12.34
C GLU A 159 14.50 30.48 11.79
N PHE A 160 13.88 29.29 11.77
CA PHE A 160 12.54 29.09 11.22
C PHE A 160 11.42 29.28 12.25
N CYS A 161 11.78 29.62 13.50
CA CYS A 161 10.85 29.81 14.63
C CYS A 161 9.87 28.62 14.76
N ILE A 162 10.39 27.39 14.71
CA ILE A 162 9.62 26.13 14.81
C ILE A 162 9.82 25.47 16.18
N SER A 163 8.98 24.50 16.55
CA SER A 163 9.21 23.72 17.76
C SER A 163 10.18 22.55 17.49
N GLN A 164 10.96 22.15 18.51
CA GLN A 164 11.82 20.96 18.40
C GLN A 164 11.02 19.69 18.08
N GLN A 165 9.80 19.58 18.59
CA GLN A 165 8.89 18.47 18.30
C GLN A 165 8.52 18.40 16.83
N TYR A 166 8.28 19.57 16.20
CA TYR A 166 7.96 19.64 14.79
C TYR A 166 9.14 19.19 13.91
N LEU A 167 10.37 19.63 14.24
CA LEU A 167 11.57 19.18 13.53
C LEU A 167 11.78 17.67 13.69
N ASN A 168 11.59 17.13 14.90
CA ASN A 168 11.69 15.69 15.15
C ASN A 168 10.65 14.90 14.35
N HIS A 169 9.41 15.41 14.26
CA HIS A 169 8.37 14.80 13.45
C HIS A 169 8.75 14.78 11.95
N LEU A 170 9.30 15.90 11.44
CA LEU A 170 9.77 16.00 10.06
C LEU A 170 10.91 15.00 9.78
N LEU A 171 11.87 14.87 10.69
CA LEU A 171 12.96 13.90 10.60
C LEU A 171 12.48 12.45 10.65
N GLN A 172 11.53 12.13 11.55
CA GLN A 172 10.89 10.82 11.60
C GLN A 172 10.18 10.50 10.29
N LEU A 173 9.51 11.50 9.71
CA LEU A 173 8.81 11.34 8.46
C LEU A 173 9.80 11.06 7.32
N LEU A 174 10.87 11.85 7.21
CA LEU A 174 11.95 11.61 6.23
C LEU A 174 12.60 10.23 6.39
N ALA A 175 12.89 9.81 7.63
CA ALA A 175 13.44 8.49 7.95
C ALA A 175 12.48 7.36 7.54
N SER A 176 11.19 7.50 7.84
CA SER A 176 10.17 6.50 7.47
C SER A 176 9.99 6.36 5.96
N THR A 177 10.28 7.42 5.20
CA THR A 177 10.28 7.43 3.73
C THR A 177 11.66 7.13 3.13
N ALA A 178 12.65 6.71 3.93
CA ALA A 178 14.01 6.41 3.49
C ALA A 178 14.73 7.57 2.77
N MET A 179 14.42 8.82 3.13
CA MET A 179 15.03 10.01 2.52
C MET A 179 16.38 10.37 3.16
N LEU A 180 16.64 9.87 4.37
CA LEU A 180 17.88 10.10 5.12
C LEU A 180 18.88 8.97 4.88
N GLN A 181 20.18 9.29 4.91
CA GLN A 181 21.24 8.31 4.84
C GLN A 181 21.12 7.28 5.99
N GLY A 182 21.36 6.01 5.68
CA GLY A 182 21.27 4.91 6.65
C GLY A 182 19.84 4.50 7.04
N THR A 183 18.81 5.09 6.42
CA THR A 183 17.41 4.70 6.66
C THR A 183 16.85 3.88 5.51
N THR A 184 16.07 2.86 5.84
CA THR A 184 15.27 2.07 4.89
C THR A 184 13.79 2.15 5.27
N PRO A 185 12.86 2.01 4.31
CA PRO A 185 11.44 2.08 4.64
C PRO A 185 11.08 0.95 5.60
N PRO A 186 10.32 1.22 6.66
CA PRO A 186 9.93 0.18 7.60
C PRO A 186 9.14 -0.92 6.86
N PRO A 187 9.44 -2.21 7.08
CA PRO A 187 8.70 -3.27 6.43
C PRO A 187 7.22 -3.18 6.81
N PRO A 188 6.29 -3.53 5.90
CA PRO A 188 4.87 -3.47 6.22
C PRO A 188 4.57 -4.33 7.45
N PRO A 189 3.71 -3.87 8.38
CA PRO A 189 3.46 -4.57 9.62
C PRO A 189 2.99 -6.00 9.33
N LYS A 190 3.68 -6.99 9.90
CA LYS A 190 3.31 -8.42 9.81
C LYS A 190 2.02 -8.66 10.60
N GLY A 191 0.88 -8.28 10.03
CA GLY A 191 -0.42 -8.54 10.63
C GLY A 191 -0.72 -10.04 10.64
N LYS A 192 -1.40 -10.52 11.68
CA LYS A 192 -1.91 -11.89 11.81
C LYS A 192 -2.56 -12.38 10.50
N PHE A 193 -2.45 -13.68 10.22
CA PHE A 193 -3.11 -14.28 9.05
C PHE A 193 -4.61 -13.99 9.12
N ASN A 194 -5.14 -13.36 8.08
CA ASN A 194 -6.57 -13.10 7.92
C ASN A 194 -6.97 -13.80 6.62
N PRO A 195 -7.98 -14.69 6.60
CA PRO A 195 -8.41 -15.38 5.38
C PRO A 195 -8.78 -14.41 4.24
N MET A 196 -9.16 -13.17 4.57
CA MET A 196 -9.37 -12.10 3.57
C MET A 196 -8.10 -11.74 2.78
N LYS A 197 -6.90 -12.03 3.29
CA LYS A 197 -5.63 -11.87 2.55
C LYS A 197 -5.45 -12.91 1.45
N LEU A 198 -6.11 -14.07 1.54
CA LEU A 198 -6.08 -15.07 0.46
C LEU A 198 -6.85 -14.58 -0.78
N LEU A 199 -7.86 -13.74 -0.56
CA LEU A 199 -8.62 -13.07 -1.63
C LEU A 199 -7.85 -11.90 -2.27
N TYR A 200 -6.74 -11.47 -1.67
CA TYR A 200 -5.92 -10.35 -2.13
C TYR A 200 -4.44 -10.60 -1.82
N PHE A 201 -3.78 -11.35 -2.70
CA PHE A 201 -2.34 -11.62 -2.60
C PHE A 201 -1.60 -11.11 -3.84
N ARG A 202 -0.47 -10.42 -3.61
CA ARG A 202 0.41 -9.89 -4.65
C ARG A 202 1.69 -10.71 -4.71
N LEU A 203 2.02 -11.19 -5.89
CA LEU A 203 3.27 -11.88 -6.20
C LEU A 203 4.14 -10.98 -7.09
N PRO A 204 5.19 -10.36 -6.53
CA PRO A 204 6.26 -9.75 -7.32
C PRO A 204 6.83 -10.75 -8.34
N LEU A 205 6.93 -10.37 -9.61
CA LEU A 205 7.63 -11.20 -10.60
C LEU A 205 9.03 -10.67 -10.89
N CYS A 206 9.13 -9.40 -11.28
CA CYS A 206 10.42 -8.81 -11.68
C CYS A 206 10.41 -7.28 -11.56
N ASN A 207 11.61 -6.69 -11.63
CA ASN A 207 11.80 -5.27 -11.84
C ASN A 207 11.94 -5.00 -13.36
N PRO A 208 10.92 -4.41 -14.02
CA PRO A 208 10.93 -4.18 -15.46
C PRO A 208 11.68 -2.90 -15.86
N ASP A 209 12.06 -2.03 -14.92
CA ASP A 209 12.57 -0.69 -15.23
C ASP A 209 13.76 -0.66 -16.21
N PRO A 210 14.79 -1.53 -16.05
CA PRO A 210 15.92 -1.54 -16.99
C PRO A 210 15.51 -1.97 -18.40
N TRP A 211 14.54 -2.88 -18.53
CA TRP A 211 14.02 -3.34 -19.82
C TRP A 211 13.16 -2.24 -20.47
N LEU A 212 12.29 -1.59 -19.70
CA LEU A 212 11.47 -0.48 -20.18
C LEU A 212 12.36 0.69 -20.65
N SER A 213 13.40 1.03 -19.88
CA SER A 213 14.35 2.10 -20.21
C SER A 213 15.08 1.88 -21.53
N ARG A 214 15.41 0.63 -21.87
CA ARG A 214 16.09 0.31 -23.14
C ARG A 214 15.15 0.37 -24.35
N ASN A 215 13.88 0.03 -24.16
CA ASN A 215 12.93 -0.08 -25.26
C ASN A 215 12.10 1.18 -25.49
N ILE A 216 12.02 2.10 -24.51
CA ILE A 216 11.14 3.27 -24.57
C ILE A 216 11.44 4.14 -25.80
N ASP A 217 12.71 4.36 -26.13
CA ASP A 217 13.11 5.23 -27.25
C ASP A 217 12.64 4.69 -28.60
N SER A 218 12.57 3.36 -28.77
CA SER A 218 12.09 2.72 -30.00
C SER A 218 10.57 2.88 -30.20
N ILE A 219 9.83 3.10 -29.12
CA ILE A 219 8.35 3.20 -29.15
C ILE A 219 7.84 4.62 -28.92
N ARG A 220 8.72 5.62 -28.70
CA ARG A 220 8.34 7.02 -28.44
C ARG A 220 7.41 7.62 -29.50
N TRP A 221 7.44 7.10 -30.73
CA TRP A 221 6.55 7.52 -31.81
C TRP A 221 5.05 7.34 -31.47
N ILE A 222 4.70 6.44 -30.56
CA ILE A 222 3.32 6.22 -30.08
C ILE A 222 2.76 7.44 -29.36
N TRP A 223 3.58 8.25 -28.68
CA TRP A 223 3.10 9.47 -27.98
C TRP A 223 3.12 10.71 -28.87
N THR A 224 3.30 10.56 -30.19
CA THR A 224 3.26 11.68 -31.14
C THR A 224 1.83 12.05 -31.52
N LYS A 225 1.58 13.35 -31.77
CA LYS A 225 0.29 13.86 -32.25
C LYS A 225 -0.26 13.13 -33.51
N PRO A 226 0.54 12.86 -34.57
CA PRO A 226 0.03 12.14 -35.73
C PRO A 226 -0.41 10.71 -35.39
N PHE A 227 0.34 9.98 -34.57
CA PHE A 227 -0.08 8.66 -34.13
C PHE A 227 -1.39 8.71 -33.33
N ALA A 228 -1.50 9.66 -32.39
CA ALA A 228 -2.71 9.85 -31.61
C ALA A 228 -3.94 10.13 -32.51
N LEU A 229 -3.78 10.93 -33.57
CA LEU A 229 -4.84 11.19 -34.54
C LEU A 229 -5.22 9.93 -35.32
N ILE A 230 -4.23 9.17 -35.80
CA ILE A 230 -4.45 7.89 -36.49
C ILE A 230 -5.19 6.91 -35.57
N LEU A 231 -4.71 6.73 -34.34
CA LEU A 231 -5.36 5.85 -33.37
C LEU A 231 -6.80 6.29 -33.09
N PHE A 232 -7.03 7.59 -32.89
CA PHE A 232 -8.38 8.12 -32.71
C PHE A 232 -9.28 7.80 -33.91
N THR A 233 -8.81 7.98 -35.14
CA THR A 233 -9.61 7.65 -36.34
C THR A 233 -9.92 6.16 -36.45
N ILE A 234 -8.95 5.30 -36.14
CA ILE A 234 -9.15 3.84 -36.12
C ILE A 234 -10.20 3.47 -35.08
N LEU A 235 -10.04 3.94 -33.84
CA LEU A 235 -10.98 3.64 -32.76
C LEU A 235 -12.38 4.15 -33.08
N ALA A 236 -12.52 5.39 -33.58
CA ALA A 236 -13.80 5.96 -33.97
C ALA A 236 -14.48 5.14 -35.08
N PHE A 237 -13.73 4.74 -36.11
CA PHE A 237 -14.23 3.91 -37.19
C PHE A 237 -14.65 2.51 -36.70
N SER A 238 -13.82 1.87 -35.86
CA SER A 238 -14.16 0.60 -35.22
C SER A 238 -15.42 0.72 -34.36
N THR A 239 -15.61 1.82 -33.62
CA THR A 239 -16.86 2.08 -32.87
C THR A 239 -18.08 2.15 -33.77
N ILE A 240 -17.99 2.87 -34.90
CA ILE A 240 -19.09 2.95 -35.87
C ILE A 240 -19.43 1.56 -36.43
N ILE A 241 -18.42 0.77 -36.81
CA ILE A 241 -18.62 -0.61 -37.29
C ILE A 241 -19.25 -1.48 -36.20
N GLY A 242 -18.73 -1.44 -34.98
CA GLY A 242 -19.22 -2.25 -33.87
C GLY A 242 -20.68 -1.94 -33.52
N ILE A 243 -21.08 -0.66 -33.60
CA ILE A 243 -22.49 -0.25 -33.42
C ILE A 243 -23.36 -0.77 -34.57
N HIS A 244 -22.88 -0.64 -35.81
CA HIS A 244 -23.60 -1.13 -36.99
C HIS A 244 -23.80 -2.66 -36.95
N GLN A 245 -22.77 -3.41 -36.52
CA GLN A 245 -22.75 -4.88 -36.46
C GLN A 245 -23.20 -5.45 -35.10
N GLN A 246 -23.79 -4.64 -34.21
CA GLN A 246 -24.11 -5.07 -32.84
C GLN A 246 -24.95 -6.35 -32.78
N THR A 247 -25.88 -6.53 -33.72
CA THR A 247 -26.77 -7.70 -33.79
C THR A 247 -25.99 -8.95 -34.19
N GLU A 248 -25.09 -8.84 -35.17
CA GLU A 248 -24.22 -9.92 -35.64
C GLU A 248 -23.26 -10.36 -34.52
N ILE A 249 -22.62 -9.40 -33.84
CA ILE A 249 -21.73 -9.66 -32.70
C ILE A 249 -22.47 -10.47 -31.62
N ILE A 250 -23.68 -10.03 -31.24
CA ILE A 250 -24.49 -10.72 -30.23
C ILE A 250 -24.87 -12.14 -30.70
N GLN A 251 -25.23 -12.30 -31.98
CA GLN A 251 -25.60 -13.60 -32.54
C GLN A 251 -24.41 -14.56 -32.57
N SER A 252 -23.22 -14.10 -33.00
CA SER A 252 -22.00 -14.91 -32.98
C SER A 252 -21.62 -15.35 -31.57
N GLY A 253 -21.79 -14.50 -30.57
CA GLY A 253 -21.62 -14.89 -29.17
C GLY A 253 -22.56 -16.01 -28.73
N LYS A 254 -23.85 -15.91 -29.08
CA LYS A 254 -24.84 -16.96 -28.79
C LYS A 254 -24.51 -18.27 -29.49
N GLN A 255 -24.10 -18.22 -30.76
CA GLN A 255 -23.71 -19.41 -31.54
C GLN A 255 -22.48 -20.09 -30.94
N LEU A 256 -21.45 -19.33 -30.59
CA LEU A 256 -20.24 -19.85 -29.96
C LEU A 256 -20.54 -20.51 -28.62
N MET A 257 -21.34 -19.84 -27.78
CA MET A 257 -21.78 -20.40 -26.49
C MET A 257 -22.62 -21.67 -26.66
N ALA A 258 -23.51 -21.73 -27.65
CA ALA A 258 -24.30 -22.93 -27.92
C ALA A 258 -23.44 -24.09 -28.44
N ALA A 259 -22.42 -23.80 -29.26
CA ALA A 259 -21.56 -24.81 -29.86
C ALA A 259 -20.51 -25.37 -28.89
N HIS A 260 -19.93 -24.54 -28.01
CA HIS A 260 -18.77 -24.92 -27.19
C HIS A 260 -19.04 -24.85 -25.68
N GLY A 261 -20.12 -24.20 -25.24
CA GLY A 261 -20.51 -24.10 -23.83
C GLY A 261 -19.37 -23.60 -22.93
N ALA A 262 -19.13 -24.35 -21.84
CA ALA A 262 -18.08 -24.04 -20.87
C ALA A 262 -16.65 -24.19 -21.43
N GLY A 263 -16.46 -24.85 -22.58
CA GLY A 263 -15.16 -25.01 -23.23
C GLY A 263 -14.51 -23.68 -23.63
N LEU A 264 -15.28 -22.60 -23.76
CA LEU A 264 -14.77 -21.27 -24.06
C LEU A 264 -14.18 -20.54 -22.86
N MET A 265 -14.39 -21.02 -21.63
CA MET A 265 -13.94 -20.32 -20.42
C MET A 265 -12.42 -20.22 -20.34
N ILE A 266 -11.71 -21.32 -20.64
CA ILE A 266 -10.24 -21.35 -20.62
C ILE A 266 -9.64 -20.39 -21.66
N PRO A 267 -9.97 -20.47 -22.96
CA PRO A 267 -9.41 -19.54 -23.95
C PRO A 267 -9.82 -18.09 -23.68
N PHE A 268 -11.04 -17.83 -23.19
CA PHE A 268 -11.46 -16.49 -22.79
C PHE A 268 -10.63 -15.95 -21.62
N ALA A 269 -10.37 -16.77 -20.59
CA ALA A 269 -9.54 -16.39 -19.44
C ALA A 269 -8.09 -16.10 -19.86
N LEU A 270 -7.51 -16.92 -20.73
CA LEU A 270 -6.16 -16.71 -21.26
C LEU A 270 -6.06 -15.41 -22.07
N LEU A 271 -7.05 -15.14 -22.95
CA LEU A 271 -7.10 -13.89 -23.71
C LEU A 271 -7.32 -12.67 -22.80
N SER A 272 -8.15 -12.80 -21.76
CA SER A 272 -8.35 -11.74 -20.77
C SER A 272 -7.05 -11.44 -20.01
N MET A 273 -6.30 -12.46 -19.59
CA MET A 273 -4.98 -12.30 -18.97
C MET A 273 -3.97 -11.64 -19.91
N PHE A 274 -4.00 -12.00 -21.19
CA PHE A 274 -3.16 -11.37 -22.21
C PHE A 274 -3.49 -9.88 -22.37
N VAL A 275 -4.78 -9.54 -22.50
CA VAL A 275 -5.24 -8.14 -22.58
C VAL A 275 -4.82 -7.34 -21.34
N VAL A 276 -5.02 -7.89 -20.14
CA VAL A 276 -4.61 -7.25 -18.88
C VAL A 276 -3.09 -7.07 -18.81
N THR A 277 -2.29 -8.01 -19.32
CA THR A 277 -0.83 -7.87 -19.36
C THR A 277 -0.40 -6.71 -20.26
N ILE A 278 -0.99 -6.57 -21.46
CA ILE A 278 -0.67 -5.45 -22.36
C ILE A 278 -1.18 -4.13 -21.77
N HIS A 279 -2.33 -4.14 -21.11
CA HIS A 279 -2.88 -3.00 -20.39
C HIS A 279 -1.90 -2.46 -19.33
N GLU A 280 -1.37 -3.36 -18.50
CA GLU A 280 -0.35 -3.05 -17.50
C GLU A 280 0.94 -2.49 -18.11
N LEU A 281 1.41 -3.09 -19.23
CA LEU A 281 2.53 -2.54 -20.01
C LEU A 281 2.23 -1.15 -20.57
N GLY A 282 0.98 -0.87 -20.95
CA GLY A 282 0.54 0.46 -21.39
C GLY A 282 0.79 1.54 -20.34
N HIS A 283 0.46 1.26 -19.08
CA HIS A 283 0.79 2.18 -17.98
C HIS A 283 2.30 2.31 -17.79
N ALA A 284 3.02 1.18 -17.76
CA ALA A 284 4.46 1.14 -17.53
C ALA A 284 5.23 1.97 -18.56
N PHE A 285 4.95 1.76 -19.84
CA PHE A 285 5.60 2.48 -20.93
C PHE A 285 5.21 3.97 -20.96
N THR A 286 3.95 4.32 -20.67
CA THR A 286 3.52 5.72 -20.62
C THR A 286 4.17 6.46 -19.45
N LEU A 287 4.29 5.82 -18.29
CA LEU A 287 5.04 6.37 -17.16
C LEU A 287 6.52 6.57 -17.52
N LYS A 288 7.11 5.59 -18.21
CA LYS A 288 8.52 5.67 -18.63
C LYS A 288 8.77 6.74 -19.67
N ASN A 289 7.85 6.96 -20.61
CA ASN A 289 7.90 8.05 -21.58
C ASN A 289 8.00 9.43 -20.90
N PHE A 290 7.39 9.59 -19.72
CA PHE A 290 7.46 10.81 -18.93
C PHE A 290 8.63 10.86 -17.94
N GLY A 291 9.54 9.89 -17.98
CA GLY A 291 10.72 9.83 -17.09
C GLY A 291 10.45 9.21 -15.72
N GLY A 292 9.30 8.55 -15.53
CA GLY A 292 8.99 7.85 -14.28
C GLY A 292 9.73 6.52 -14.14
N ILE A 293 9.70 5.97 -12.93
CA ILE A 293 10.31 4.69 -12.55
C ILE A 293 9.21 3.64 -12.35
N VAL A 294 9.43 2.44 -12.86
CA VAL A 294 8.51 1.30 -12.70
C VAL A 294 9.23 0.20 -11.90
N PRO A 295 9.15 0.20 -10.55
CA PRO A 295 9.98 -0.68 -9.74
C PRO A 295 9.61 -2.16 -9.86
N GLN A 296 8.35 -2.46 -10.17
CA GLN A 296 7.84 -3.82 -10.10
C GLN A 296 6.64 -4.04 -11.02
N ILE A 297 6.65 -5.19 -11.69
CA ILE A 297 5.48 -5.83 -12.29
C ILE A 297 5.30 -7.20 -11.65
N GLY A 298 4.05 -7.63 -11.49
CA GLY A 298 3.75 -8.91 -10.89
C GLY A 298 2.36 -9.44 -11.23
N LEU A 299 1.97 -10.49 -10.51
CA LEU A 299 0.62 -11.05 -10.55
C LEU A 299 -0.10 -10.73 -9.25
N LEU A 300 -1.37 -10.39 -9.37
CA LEU A 300 -2.29 -10.15 -8.27
C LEU A 300 -3.41 -11.17 -8.37
N LEU A 301 -3.69 -11.89 -7.29
CA LEU A 301 -4.93 -12.66 -7.18
C LEU A 301 -5.96 -11.81 -6.45
N MET A 302 -7.02 -11.43 -7.14
CA MET A 302 -8.12 -10.65 -6.58
C MET A 302 -9.43 -11.44 -6.71
N MET A 303 -10.03 -11.81 -5.58
CA MET A 303 -11.25 -12.63 -5.53
C MET A 303 -11.16 -13.90 -6.41
N PHE A 304 -10.06 -14.65 -6.29
CA PHE A 304 -9.76 -15.85 -7.09
C PHE A 304 -9.54 -15.63 -8.58
N MET A 305 -9.60 -14.38 -9.08
CA MET A 305 -9.23 -14.05 -10.45
C MET A 305 -7.76 -13.61 -10.49
N PRO A 306 -6.89 -14.32 -11.23
CA PRO A 306 -5.55 -13.82 -11.48
C PRO A 306 -5.64 -12.56 -12.35
N ALA A 307 -4.78 -11.60 -12.07
CA ALA A 307 -4.60 -10.37 -12.82
C ALA A 307 -3.10 -10.01 -12.84
N ALA A 308 -2.65 -9.27 -13.84
CA ALA A 308 -1.34 -8.63 -13.78
C ALA A 308 -1.45 -7.31 -12.99
N TYR A 309 -0.35 -6.83 -12.43
CA TYR A 309 -0.27 -5.48 -11.88
C TYR A 309 1.10 -4.85 -12.18
N THR A 310 1.09 -3.53 -12.37
CA THR A 310 2.27 -2.68 -12.48
C THR A 310 2.28 -1.66 -11.35
N ASN A 311 3.43 -1.48 -10.70
CA ASN A 311 3.61 -0.39 -9.77
C ASN A 311 3.84 0.93 -10.52
N THR A 312 2.80 1.76 -10.59
CA THR A 312 2.80 3.08 -11.23
C THR A 312 2.76 4.22 -10.21
N THR A 313 3.13 3.95 -8.96
CA THR A 313 3.06 4.90 -7.84
C THR A 313 3.89 6.16 -8.10
N ASP A 314 4.96 6.06 -8.87
CA ASP A 314 5.79 7.21 -9.26
C ASP A 314 5.06 8.22 -10.19
N SER A 315 3.92 7.84 -10.78
CA SER A 315 3.07 8.75 -11.57
C SER A 315 2.52 9.94 -10.79
N TYR A 316 2.52 9.88 -9.44
CA TYR A 316 2.12 10.99 -8.57
C TYR A 316 3.14 12.14 -8.57
N CYS A 317 4.38 11.88 -9.01
CA CYS A 317 5.40 12.92 -9.19
C CYS A 317 5.19 13.72 -10.48
N LEU A 318 4.31 13.26 -11.38
CA LEU A 318 4.04 13.92 -12.66
C LEU A 318 2.92 14.96 -12.51
N SER A 319 2.96 15.98 -13.37
CA SER A 319 1.86 16.93 -13.54
C SER A 319 0.53 16.20 -13.75
N ARG A 320 -0.56 16.79 -13.26
CA ARG A 320 -1.91 16.20 -13.30
C ARG A 320 -2.31 15.64 -14.67
N PHE A 321 -2.05 16.37 -15.76
CA PHE A 321 -2.37 15.92 -17.12
C PHE A 321 -1.56 14.68 -17.54
N LYS A 322 -0.25 14.66 -17.28
CA LYS A 322 0.59 13.48 -17.56
C LYS A 322 0.15 12.28 -16.73
N ARG A 323 -0.24 12.49 -15.46
CA ARG A 323 -0.80 11.43 -14.61
C ARG A 323 -2.10 10.86 -15.19
N VAL A 324 -2.99 11.70 -15.70
CA VAL A 324 -4.20 11.26 -16.43
C VAL A 324 -3.83 10.40 -17.63
N LEU A 325 -2.81 10.78 -18.41
CA LEU A 325 -2.35 9.97 -19.55
C LEU A 325 -1.78 8.62 -19.10
N VAL A 326 -0.99 8.57 -18.03
CA VAL A 326 -0.46 7.30 -17.48
C VAL A 326 -1.59 6.38 -17.04
N VAL A 327 -2.55 6.88 -16.26
CA VAL A 327 -3.69 6.08 -15.79
C VAL A 327 -4.65 5.72 -16.92
N GLY A 328 -4.81 6.59 -17.93
CA GLY A 328 -5.66 6.31 -19.09
C GLY A 328 -5.03 5.36 -20.12
N ALA A 329 -3.71 5.17 -20.09
CA ALA A 329 -3.00 4.38 -21.10
C ALA A 329 -3.45 2.92 -21.16
N GLY A 330 -3.69 2.29 -20.00
CA GLY A 330 -4.20 0.92 -19.95
C GLY A 330 -5.56 0.78 -20.63
N LEU A 331 -6.47 1.74 -20.43
CA LEU A 331 -7.78 1.74 -21.10
C LEU A 331 -7.64 1.93 -22.62
N LEU A 332 -6.78 2.84 -23.06
CA LEU A 332 -6.50 3.05 -24.50
C LEU A 332 -5.95 1.78 -25.16
N VAL A 333 -5.06 1.06 -24.48
CA VAL A 333 -4.57 -0.24 -24.94
C VAL A 333 -5.72 -1.22 -25.09
N GLN A 334 -6.61 -1.34 -24.11
CA GLN A 334 -7.74 -2.26 -24.19
C GLN A 334 -8.72 -1.90 -25.33
N PHE A 335 -9.00 -0.62 -25.55
CA PHE A 335 -9.78 -0.17 -26.71
C PHE A 335 -9.09 -0.51 -28.03
N THR A 336 -7.76 -0.40 -28.09
CA THR A 336 -6.97 -0.78 -29.26
C THR A 336 -7.06 -2.29 -29.52
N MET A 337 -6.93 -3.11 -28.47
CA MET A 337 -7.10 -4.58 -28.56
C MET A 337 -8.51 -4.97 -29.00
N TRP A 338 -9.54 -4.26 -28.51
CA TRP A 338 -10.92 -4.42 -28.97
C TRP A 338 -11.06 -4.11 -30.47
N ALA A 339 -10.52 -3.00 -30.93
CA ALA A 339 -10.55 -2.61 -32.35
C ALA A 339 -9.80 -3.62 -33.24
N ILE A 340 -8.66 -4.13 -32.79
CA ILE A 340 -7.91 -5.20 -33.47
C ILE A 340 -8.76 -6.48 -33.54
N GLY A 341 -9.38 -6.88 -32.43
CA GLY A 341 -10.25 -8.07 -32.39
C GLY A 341 -11.44 -7.94 -33.34
N LEU A 342 -12.11 -6.78 -33.38
CA LEU A 342 -13.21 -6.51 -34.29
C LEU A 342 -12.76 -6.51 -35.77
N GLY A 343 -11.61 -5.91 -36.07
CA GLY A 343 -11.04 -5.90 -37.42
C GLY A 343 -10.69 -7.30 -37.91
N LEU A 344 -10.00 -8.10 -37.08
CA LEU A 344 -9.64 -9.47 -37.40
C LEU A 344 -10.87 -10.37 -37.53
N TRP A 345 -11.88 -10.19 -36.67
CA TRP A 345 -13.13 -10.93 -36.74
C TRP A 345 -13.85 -10.71 -38.08
N ASN A 346 -13.91 -9.45 -38.55
CA ASN A 346 -14.47 -9.09 -39.85
C ASN A 346 -13.65 -9.59 -41.05
N TRP A 347 -12.33 -9.74 -40.88
CA TRP A 347 -11.44 -10.18 -41.96
C TRP A 347 -11.34 -11.71 -42.09
N THR A 348 -11.69 -12.45 -41.03
CA THR A 348 -11.50 -13.89 -40.97
C THR A 348 -12.77 -14.68 -41.32
N ASN A 349 -12.58 -15.84 -41.94
CA ASN A 349 -13.68 -16.73 -42.31
C ASN A 349 -14.37 -17.31 -41.06
N PRO A 350 -15.71 -17.36 -40.99
CA PRO A 350 -16.46 -17.86 -39.83
C PRO A 350 -16.13 -19.30 -39.40
N SER A 351 -15.64 -20.14 -40.32
CA SER A 351 -15.24 -21.51 -40.05
C SER A 351 -13.83 -21.65 -39.47
N SER A 352 -13.06 -20.56 -39.39
CA SER A 352 -11.67 -20.58 -38.92
C SER A 352 -11.55 -20.40 -37.41
N GLY A 353 -10.57 -21.07 -36.79
CA GLY A 353 -10.26 -20.86 -35.37
C GLY A 353 -9.83 -19.41 -35.06
N LEU A 354 -9.23 -18.72 -36.03
CA LEU A 354 -8.87 -17.30 -35.91
C LEU A 354 -10.10 -16.40 -35.75
N HIS A 355 -11.22 -16.73 -36.38
CA HIS A 355 -12.46 -15.98 -36.22
C HIS A 355 -12.98 -16.07 -34.78
N THR A 356 -12.98 -17.27 -34.20
CA THR A 356 -13.34 -17.48 -32.78
C THR A 356 -12.39 -16.75 -31.83
N ILE A 357 -11.07 -16.85 -32.04
CA ILE A 357 -10.08 -16.18 -31.19
C ILE A 357 -10.22 -14.66 -31.28
N SER A 358 -10.45 -14.11 -32.47
CA SER A 358 -10.64 -12.67 -32.69
C SER A 358 -11.90 -12.17 -32.00
N TYR A 359 -13.00 -12.94 -32.08
CA TYR A 359 -14.23 -12.64 -31.35
C TYR A 359 -14.00 -12.67 -29.83
N LEU A 360 -13.33 -13.70 -29.30
CA LEU A 360 -13.03 -13.80 -27.88
C LEU A 360 -12.11 -12.66 -27.41
N LEU A 361 -11.13 -12.26 -28.22
CA LEU A 361 -10.25 -11.12 -27.91
C LEU A 361 -11.02 -9.80 -27.84
N MET A 362 -11.93 -9.58 -28.80
CA MET A 362 -12.82 -8.42 -28.82
C MET A 362 -13.67 -8.38 -27.54
N VAL A 363 -14.33 -9.48 -27.20
CA VAL A 363 -15.19 -9.56 -26.00
C VAL A 363 -14.36 -9.44 -24.71
N ALA A 364 -13.21 -10.11 -24.61
CA ALA A 364 -12.32 -10.01 -23.45
C ALA A 364 -11.84 -8.57 -23.23
N SER A 365 -11.48 -7.87 -24.31
CA SER A 365 -11.09 -6.46 -24.25
C SER A 365 -12.25 -5.58 -23.78
N LEU A 366 -13.46 -5.78 -24.30
CA LEU A 366 -14.62 -4.99 -23.90
C LEU A 366 -15.04 -5.24 -22.44
N VAL A 367 -15.02 -6.50 -21.99
CA VAL A 367 -15.33 -6.88 -20.61
C VAL A 367 -14.30 -6.30 -19.64
N THR A 368 -13.01 -6.39 -19.96
CA THR A 368 -11.95 -5.83 -19.12
C THR A 368 -11.99 -4.31 -19.07
N VAL A 369 -12.34 -3.61 -20.17
CA VAL A 369 -12.64 -2.16 -20.16
C VAL A 369 -13.81 -1.85 -19.21
N ALA A 370 -14.92 -2.59 -19.31
CA ALA A 370 -16.10 -2.34 -18.48
C ALA A 370 -15.79 -2.49 -16.98
N ILE A 371 -14.93 -3.44 -16.61
CA ILE A 371 -14.46 -3.62 -15.24
C ILE A 371 -13.52 -2.47 -14.85
N ASN A 372 -12.51 -2.16 -15.66
CA ASN A 372 -11.47 -1.21 -15.30
C ASN A 372 -11.93 0.25 -15.34
N LEU A 373 -12.82 0.62 -16.26
CA LEU A 373 -13.34 1.99 -16.41
C LEU A 373 -14.31 2.38 -15.29
N ASN A 374 -14.69 1.44 -14.43
CA ASN A 374 -15.62 1.70 -13.34
C ASN A 374 -15.02 2.68 -12.30
N PRO A 375 -15.55 3.92 -12.19
CA PRO A 375 -15.00 4.93 -11.29
C PRO A 375 -15.34 4.68 -9.83
N LEU A 376 -16.29 3.79 -9.55
CA LEU A 376 -16.79 3.52 -8.21
C LEU A 376 -16.07 2.35 -7.55
N ALA A 377 -15.37 1.51 -8.32
CA ALA A 377 -14.45 0.47 -7.83
C ALA A 377 -13.00 0.96 -7.91
N LYS A 378 -12.08 0.48 -7.05
CA LYS A 378 -10.67 0.92 -7.05
C LYS A 378 -9.86 0.34 -8.22
N PHE A 379 -10.38 0.48 -9.43
CA PHE A 379 -9.71 0.20 -10.70
C PHE A 379 -9.28 1.52 -11.35
N ASP A 380 -8.81 1.45 -12.59
CA ASP A 380 -8.32 2.61 -13.34
C ASP A 380 -9.31 3.75 -13.44
N GLY A 381 -10.60 3.48 -13.61
CA GLY A 381 -11.64 4.51 -13.65
C GLY A 381 -11.65 5.35 -12.39
N TYR A 382 -11.42 4.74 -11.22
CA TYR A 382 -11.31 5.47 -9.96
C TYR A 382 -10.04 6.31 -9.92
N TYR A 383 -8.89 5.74 -10.31
CA TYR A 383 -7.63 6.49 -10.34
C TYR A 383 -7.63 7.59 -11.40
N LEU A 384 -8.37 7.42 -12.49
CA LEU A 384 -8.59 8.42 -13.53
C LEU A 384 -9.44 9.56 -12.97
N ALA A 385 -10.52 9.26 -12.23
CA ALA A 385 -11.30 10.26 -11.53
C ALA A 385 -10.45 11.03 -10.50
N VAL A 386 -9.60 10.33 -9.73
CA VAL A 386 -8.64 10.95 -8.80
C VAL A 386 -7.67 11.86 -9.55
N ALA A 387 -7.09 11.39 -10.67
CA ALA A 387 -6.14 12.18 -11.45
C ALA A 387 -6.80 13.41 -12.10
N MET A 388 -8.03 13.28 -12.62
CA MET A 388 -8.77 14.39 -13.23
C MET A 388 -9.18 15.46 -12.20
N THR A 389 -9.64 15.03 -11.03
CA THR A 389 -10.11 15.91 -9.95
C THR A 389 -8.97 16.48 -9.11
N GLY A 390 -7.82 15.79 -9.05
CA GLY A 390 -6.70 16.12 -8.15
C GLY A 390 -6.92 15.67 -6.70
N ILE A 391 -8.09 15.09 -6.38
CA ILE A 391 -8.46 14.71 -5.02
C ILE A 391 -7.89 13.33 -4.70
N ASN A 392 -6.70 13.29 -4.10
CA ASN A 392 -6.11 12.05 -3.59
C ASN A 392 -7.03 11.42 -2.54
N ASN A 393 -7.11 10.07 -2.55
CA ASN A 393 -7.96 9.30 -1.63
C ASN A 393 -9.47 9.66 -1.69
N LEU A 394 -9.97 9.97 -2.89
CA LEU A 394 -11.35 10.38 -3.17
C LEU A 394 -12.40 9.57 -2.39
N ARG A 395 -12.36 8.23 -2.46
CA ARG A 395 -13.37 7.38 -1.78
C ARG A 395 -13.37 7.58 -0.26
N SER A 396 -12.21 7.48 0.39
CA SER A 396 -12.16 7.57 1.86
C SER A 396 -12.46 8.99 2.34
N ARG A 397 -12.01 10.02 1.61
CA ARG A 397 -12.36 11.42 1.90
C ARG A 397 -13.86 11.67 1.73
N SER A 398 -14.50 11.09 0.71
CA SER A 398 -15.96 11.21 0.50
C SER A 398 -16.75 10.62 1.66
N PHE A 399 -16.36 9.44 2.15
CA PHE A 399 -17.02 8.85 3.32
C PHE A 399 -16.73 9.63 4.62
N ALA A 400 -15.49 10.11 4.79
CA ALA A 400 -15.13 10.94 5.94
C ALA A 400 -15.86 12.28 5.94
N PHE A 401 -16.12 12.86 4.77
CA PHE A 401 -16.92 14.08 4.59
C PHE A 401 -18.33 13.88 5.16
N TYR A 402 -19.04 12.81 4.78
CA TYR A 402 -20.35 12.49 5.36
C TYR A 402 -20.28 12.13 6.84
N GLY A 403 -19.25 11.40 7.29
CA GLY A 403 -19.04 11.10 8.70
C GLY A 403 -18.83 12.36 9.55
N ASN A 404 -18.14 13.37 9.02
CA ASN A 404 -17.95 14.66 9.68
C ASN A 404 -19.25 15.49 9.68
N LEU A 405 -20.00 15.47 8.59
CA LEU A 405 -21.30 16.14 8.49
C LEU A 405 -22.29 15.58 9.52
N LEU A 406 -22.39 14.27 9.66
CA LEU A 406 -23.23 13.61 10.66
C LEU A 406 -22.80 13.90 12.09
N ARG A 407 -21.51 14.19 12.32
CA ARG A 407 -20.95 14.57 13.61
C ARG A 407 -20.96 16.09 13.87
N GLY A 408 -21.52 16.88 12.95
CA GLY A 408 -21.57 18.35 13.07
C GLY A 408 -20.20 19.04 13.01
N LYS A 409 -19.16 18.39 12.45
CA LYS A 409 -17.82 18.97 12.34
C LYS A 409 -17.72 19.90 11.12
N PRO A 410 -17.03 21.05 11.21
CA PRO A 410 -16.87 21.96 10.09
C PRO A 410 -16.06 21.32 8.96
N THR A 411 -16.49 21.56 7.72
CA THR A 411 -15.81 21.07 6.52
C THR A 411 -14.50 21.82 6.33
N ARG A 412 -13.39 21.09 6.22
CA ARG A 412 -12.06 21.66 5.92
C ARG A 412 -11.74 21.68 4.42
N GLU A 413 -12.65 21.19 3.60
CA GLU A 413 -12.48 21.00 2.15
C GLU A 413 -12.89 22.27 1.40
N THR A 414 -12.26 22.51 0.25
CA THR A 414 -12.66 23.63 -0.62
C THR A 414 -14.09 23.40 -1.15
N PRO A 415 -14.85 24.45 -1.50
CA PRO A 415 -16.23 24.29 -1.98
C PRO A 415 -16.34 23.39 -3.23
N GLY A 416 -15.36 23.47 -4.13
CA GLY A 416 -15.31 22.63 -5.33
C GLY A 416 -15.07 21.16 -5.00
N ASP A 417 -14.10 20.88 -4.13
CA ASP A 417 -13.81 19.50 -3.69
C ASP A 417 -14.99 18.92 -2.90
N ALA A 418 -15.62 19.73 -2.04
CA ALA A 418 -16.77 19.31 -1.25
C ALA A 418 -17.93 18.82 -2.12
N LEU A 419 -18.22 19.49 -3.25
CA LEU A 419 -19.26 19.05 -4.18
C LEU A 419 -18.93 17.69 -4.81
N ILE A 420 -17.68 17.51 -5.27
CA ILE A 420 -17.22 16.24 -5.85
C ILE A 420 -17.31 15.13 -4.81
N LEU A 421 -16.85 15.39 -3.59
CA LEU A 421 -16.88 14.44 -2.48
C LEU A 421 -18.32 14.04 -2.11
N ALA A 422 -19.23 15.02 -2.06
CA ALA A 422 -20.64 14.83 -1.77
C ALA A 422 -21.36 14.01 -2.84
N ILE A 423 -21.05 14.22 -4.12
CA ILE A 423 -21.63 13.41 -5.21
C ILE A 423 -21.04 12.00 -5.21
N TYR A 424 -19.74 11.84 -5.02
CA TYR A 424 -19.09 10.54 -5.17
C TYR A 424 -19.57 9.48 -4.15
N ALA A 425 -19.78 9.86 -2.89
CA ALA A 425 -20.12 8.90 -1.83
C ALA A 425 -21.46 8.16 -2.06
N PRO A 426 -22.59 8.86 -2.33
CA PRO A 426 -23.87 8.22 -2.63
C PRO A 426 -23.81 7.28 -3.84
N PHE A 427 -23.19 7.71 -4.94
CA PHE A 427 -23.01 6.84 -6.11
C PHE A 427 -22.18 5.60 -5.77
N SER A 428 -21.09 5.76 -5.01
CA SER A 428 -20.29 4.62 -4.55
C SER A 428 -21.09 3.67 -3.66
N LEU A 429 -21.99 4.17 -2.81
CA LEU A 429 -22.86 3.34 -1.97
C LEU A 429 -23.90 2.58 -2.78
N VAL A 430 -24.57 3.25 -3.73
CA VAL A 430 -25.53 2.61 -4.64
C VAL A 430 -24.84 1.51 -5.43
N TYR A 431 -23.64 1.76 -5.96
CA TYR A 431 -22.86 0.76 -6.67
C TYR A 431 -22.48 -0.44 -5.79
N ILE A 432 -21.98 -0.18 -4.57
CA ILE A 432 -21.67 -1.25 -3.61
C ILE A 432 -22.93 -2.08 -3.32
N TYR A 433 -24.06 -1.43 -3.05
CA TYR A 433 -25.33 -2.12 -2.80
C TYR A 433 -25.77 -2.96 -4.00
N LEU A 434 -25.72 -2.42 -5.23
CA LEU A 434 -26.10 -3.15 -6.43
C LEU A 434 -25.20 -4.36 -6.68
N VAL A 435 -23.87 -4.19 -6.60
CA VAL A 435 -22.93 -5.28 -6.88
C VAL A 435 -22.92 -6.33 -5.79
N PHE A 436 -22.78 -5.93 -4.52
CA PHE A 436 -22.79 -6.90 -3.42
C PHE A 436 -24.17 -7.50 -3.22
N GLY A 437 -25.25 -6.73 -3.41
CA GLY A 437 -26.62 -7.24 -3.37
C GLY A 437 -26.86 -8.26 -4.48
N PHE A 438 -26.43 -7.99 -5.71
CA PHE A 438 -26.51 -8.95 -6.82
C PHE A 438 -25.67 -10.21 -6.56
N LEU A 439 -24.43 -10.06 -6.11
CA LEU A 439 -23.56 -11.20 -5.77
C LEU A 439 -24.16 -12.05 -4.66
N LEU A 440 -24.66 -11.43 -3.60
CA LEU A 440 -25.30 -12.12 -2.48
C LEU A 440 -26.57 -12.85 -2.93
N ALA A 441 -27.40 -12.21 -3.77
CA ALA A 441 -28.56 -12.86 -4.36
C ALA A 441 -28.18 -14.08 -5.21
N ARG A 442 -27.10 -13.99 -6.01
CA ARG A 442 -26.60 -15.12 -6.82
C ARG A 442 -26.01 -16.24 -5.97
N ILE A 443 -25.27 -15.90 -4.93
CA ILE A 443 -24.73 -16.90 -3.99
C ILE A 443 -25.89 -17.58 -3.25
N ALA A 444 -26.91 -16.84 -2.83
CA ALA A 444 -28.09 -17.38 -2.18
C ALA A 444 -28.86 -18.32 -3.12
N ASP A 445 -29.15 -17.88 -4.35
CA ASP A 445 -29.81 -18.68 -5.38
C ASP A 445 -29.03 -19.96 -5.71
N TRP A 446 -27.71 -19.85 -5.90
CA TRP A 446 -26.84 -21.00 -6.12
C TRP A 446 -26.84 -21.96 -4.92
N SER A 447 -26.77 -21.43 -3.71
CA SER A 447 -26.76 -22.24 -2.49
C SER A 447 -28.09 -22.97 -2.27
N LEU A 448 -29.22 -22.32 -2.54
CA LEU A 448 -30.55 -22.91 -2.46
C LEU A 448 -30.80 -23.97 -3.54
N THR A 449 -30.24 -23.78 -4.74
CA THR A 449 -30.33 -24.78 -5.82
C THR A 449 -29.38 -25.97 -5.62
N HIS A 450 -28.28 -25.79 -4.87
CA HIS A 450 -27.24 -26.81 -4.64
C HIS A 450 -27.06 -27.17 -3.16
N ILE A 451 -28.15 -27.24 -2.39
CA ILE A 451 -28.13 -27.49 -0.94
C ILE A 451 -27.22 -28.67 -0.54
N PRO A 452 -27.27 -29.86 -1.18
CA PRO A 452 -26.41 -30.98 -0.79
C PRO A 452 -24.91 -30.67 -0.92
N ILE A 453 -24.51 -29.95 -1.98
CA ILE A 453 -23.12 -29.58 -2.23
C ILE A 453 -22.66 -28.54 -1.21
N THR A 454 -23.50 -27.55 -0.91
CA THR A 454 -23.17 -26.54 0.11
C THR A 454 -23.03 -27.17 1.50
N ALA A 455 -23.92 -28.09 1.86
CA ALA A 455 -23.84 -28.83 3.12
C ALA A 455 -22.55 -29.65 3.22
N LEU A 456 -22.19 -30.38 2.15
CA LEU A 456 -20.94 -31.14 2.08
C LEU A 456 -19.72 -30.22 2.23
N LEU A 457 -19.70 -29.08 1.54
CA LEU A 457 -18.60 -28.11 1.60
C LEU A 457 -18.45 -27.53 3.01
N LEU A 458 -19.56 -27.15 3.66
CA LEU A 458 -19.54 -26.67 5.05
C LEU A 458 -19.07 -27.75 6.03
N LEU A 459 -19.49 -29.01 5.84
CA LEU A 459 -19.01 -30.14 6.64
C LEU A 459 -17.51 -30.38 6.44
N THR A 460 -17.00 -30.24 5.21
CA THR A 460 -15.56 -30.39 4.93
C THR A 460 -14.74 -29.27 5.57
N ILE A 461 -15.21 -28.01 5.53
CA ILE A 461 -14.55 -26.89 6.21
C ILE A 461 -14.56 -27.10 7.72
N TRP A 462 -15.68 -27.56 8.29
CA TRP A 462 -15.79 -27.87 9.70
C TRP A 462 -14.82 -29.01 10.10
N ALA A 463 -14.74 -30.07 9.31
CA ALA A 463 -13.81 -31.16 9.53
C ALA A 463 -12.35 -30.68 9.45
N ILE A 464 -12.00 -29.87 8.44
CA ILE A 464 -10.66 -29.28 8.34
C ILE A 464 -10.38 -28.42 9.56
N TYR A 465 -11.31 -27.57 10.01
CA TYR A 465 -11.09 -26.73 11.18
C TYR A 465 -10.92 -27.54 12.47
N PHE A 466 -11.73 -28.58 12.68
CA PHE A 466 -11.70 -29.39 13.89
C PHE A 466 -10.50 -30.35 13.95
N PHE A 467 -10.09 -30.91 12.81
CA PHE A 467 -8.98 -31.86 12.71
C PHE A 467 -7.66 -31.23 12.24
N ALA A 468 -7.64 -29.95 11.86
CA ALA A 468 -6.39 -29.25 11.58
C ALA A 468 -5.57 -29.19 12.87
N PRO A 469 -4.29 -29.61 12.85
CA PRO A 469 -3.43 -29.50 14.00
C PRO A 469 -3.29 -28.03 14.40
N SER A 470 -3.84 -27.67 15.55
CA SER A 470 -3.51 -26.40 16.20
C SER A 470 -2.05 -26.48 16.62
N ASP A 471 -1.20 -25.58 16.11
CA ASP A 471 0.17 -25.41 16.59
C ASP A 471 0.14 -25.04 18.08
N ASN A 472 0.17 -26.08 18.91
CA ASN A 472 0.53 -26.06 20.31
C ASN A 472 1.67 -27.07 20.47
N ARG A 473 2.86 -26.67 20.02
CA ARG A 473 4.16 -27.12 20.54
C ARG A 473 5.15 -25.97 20.54
#